data_AF-A0A7S1J1U1-F1
#
_entry.id   AF-A0A7S1J1U1-F1
#
_cell.length_a   1.000
_cell.length_b   1.000
_cell.length_c   1.000
_cell.angle_alpha   90.00
_cell.angle_beta   90.00
_cell.angle_gamma   90.00
#
_symmetry.space_group_name_H-M   'P 1'
#
loop_
_entity.id
_entity.type
_entity.pdbx_description
1 polymer ?
#
loop_
_entity_poly.entity_id
_entity_poly.type
_entity_poly.pdbx_seq_one_letter_code
_entity_poly.pdbx_strand_id
1 'polypeptide(L)'
;VDLDVRRVHCAHRLFRGAARAASLDQLSRVLTAFALRVPHIGYCQGMAYLAATIFTQFQDEEECFWMFTLLMERHGIGRWYDGALGELVDLCDVTNACLPRALRAHLQRLDVLPDTYVVNWYLTLFSGTFSCWEFVL
;
A
#
# COMPACT_ATOMS: atom_id res chain seq x y z
N VAL A 1 4.18 -11.53 -6.30
CA VAL A 1 3.91 -10.30 -7.08
C VAL A 1 2.66 -10.46 -7.95
N ASP A 2 2.66 -11.30 -8.98
CA ASP A 2 1.59 -11.36 -9.99
C ASP A 2 0.17 -11.59 -9.45
N LEU A 3 0.01 -12.42 -8.42
CA LEU A 3 -1.29 -12.71 -7.83
C LEU A 3 -1.95 -11.48 -7.20
N ASP A 4 -1.17 -10.59 -6.60
CA ASP A 4 -1.68 -9.38 -5.94
C ASP A 4 -1.87 -8.23 -6.94
N VAL A 5 -0.95 -8.09 -7.91
CA VAL A 5 -1.05 -7.09 -8.99
C VAL A 5 -2.39 -7.21 -9.72
N ARG A 6 -2.85 -8.44 -10.00
CA ARG A 6 -4.16 -8.67 -10.67
C ARG A 6 -5.36 -8.17 -9.86
N ARG A 7 -5.24 -8.10 -8.53
CA ARG A 7 -6.27 -7.63 -7.60
C ARG A 7 -6.30 -6.10 -7.48
N VAL A 8 -5.33 -5.40 -8.06
CA VAL A 8 -5.35 -3.94 -8.07
C VAL A 8 -6.57 -3.46 -8.86
N HIS A 9 -7.50 -2.86 -8.12
CA HIS A 9 -8.68 -2.21 -8.64
C HIS A 9 -8.50 -0.71 -8.45
N CYS A 10 -8.28 -0.01 -9.56
CA CYS A 10 -8.12 1.44 -9.58
C CYS A 10 -9.10 2.00 -10.60
N ALA A 11 -9.81 3.06 -10.24
CA ALA A 11 -10.77 3.71 -11.14
C ALA A 11 -10.10 4.43 -12.31
N HIS A 12 -8.78 4.63 -12.24
CA HIS A 12 -8.00 5.31 -13.26
C HIS A 12 -8.04 4.58 -14.61
N ARG A 13 -8.04 5.36 -15.70
CA ARG A 13 -8.04 4.88 -17.10
C ARG A 13 -7.00 3.79 -17.37
N LEU A 14 -5.81 3.92 -16.80
CA LEU A 14 -4.70 2.97 -17.02
C LEU A 14 -5.02 1.56 -16.50
N PHE A 15 -5.87 1.45 -15.48
CA PHE A 15 -6.24 0.16 -14.89
C PHE A 15 -7.61 -0.33 -15.35
N ARG A 16 -8.13 0.20 -16.45
CA ARG A 16 -9.42 -0.14 -17.06
C ARG A 16 -9.29 -0.44 -18.56
N GLY A 17 -10.26 -1.17 -19.10
CA GLY A 17 -10.36 -1.45 -20.53
C GLY A 17 -9.12 -2.12 -21.12
N ALA A 18 -8.79 -1.77 -22.37
CA ALA A 18 -7.69 -2.37 -23.11
C ALA A 18 -6.30 -2.06 -22.53
N ALA A 19 -6.14 -0.93 -21.83
CA ALA A 19 -4.85 -0.53 -21.24
C ALA A 19 -4.49 -1.33 -19.98
N ARG A 20 -5.48 -1.93 -19.30
CA ARG A 20 -5.31 -2.61 -18.00
C ARG A 20 -4.21 -3.67 -18.05
N ALA A 21 -4.20 -4.54 -19.06
CA ALA A 21 -3.24 -5.62 -19.13
C ALA A 21 -1.79 -5.09 -19.20
N ALA A 22 -1.54 -4.09 -20.05
CA ALA A 22 -0.24 -3.48 -20.18
C ALA A 22 0.23 -2.80 -18.89
N SER A 23 -0.63 -2.04 -18.21
CA SER A 23 -0.28 -1.37 -16.96
C SER A 23 -0.05 -2.34 -15.80
N LEU A 24 -0.78 -3.46 -15.75
CA LEU A 24 -0.52 -4.52 -14.76
C LEU A 24 0.81 -5.23 -15.02
N ASP A 25 1.16 -5.48 -16.28
CA ASP A 25 2.46 -6.08 -16.63
C ASP A 25 3.62 -5.15 -16.28
N GLN A 26 3.49 -3.84 -16.52
CA GLN A 26 4.46 -2.82 -16.10
C GLN A 26 4.62 -2.81 -14.58
N LEU A 27 3.51 -2.80 -13.83
CA LEU A 27 3.55 -2.86 -12.37
C LEU A 27 4.23 -4.13 -11.85
N SER A 28 3.97 -5.28 -12.47
CA SER A 28 4.62 -6.53 -12.06
C SER A 28 6.13 -6.45 -12.23
N ARG A 29 6.62 -5.87 -13.33
CA ARG A 29 8.05 -5.65 -13.55
C ARG A 29 8.65 -4.69 -12.53
N VAL A 30 7.99 -3.56 -12.25
CA VAL A 30 8.43 -2.59 -11.22
C VAL A 30 8.58 -3.26 -9.86
N LEU A 31 7.55 -3.98 -9.40
CA LEU A 31 7.55 -4.62 -8.09
C LEU A 31 8.53 -5.79 -8.01
N THR A 32 8.72 -6.53 -9.10
CA THR A 32 9.71 -7.60 -9.18
C THR A 32 11.13 -7.02 -9.13
N ALA A 33 11.41 -5.96 -9.88
CA ALA A 33 12.69 -5.26 -9.85
C ALA A 33 12.98 -4.68 -8.45
N PHE A 34 11.97 -4.12 -7.79
CA PHE A 34 12.09 -3.64 -6.41
C PHE A 34 12.48 -4.76 -5.46
N ALA A 35 11.76 -5.89 -5.49
CA ALA A 35 12.02 -7.03 -4.62
C ALA A 35 13.43 -7.61 -4.81
N LEU A 36 13.98 -7.56 -6.04
CA LEU A 36 15.36 -7.95 -6.32
C LEU A 36 16.39 -6.93 -5.81
N ARG A 37 16.09 -5.64 -5.92
CA ARG A 37 16.97 -4.56 -5.47
C ARG A 37 17.06 -4.49 -3.94
N VAL A 38 15.93 -4.67 -3.26
CA VAL A 38 15.80 -4.46 -1.81
C VAL A 38 15.35 -5.77 -1.14
N PRO A 39 16.16 -6.85 -1.18
CA PRO A 39 15.73 -8.19 -0.80
C PRO A 39 15.37 -8.34 0.68
N HIS A 40 15.87 -7.45 1.55
CA HIS A 40 15.54 -7.46 2.98
C HIS A 40 14.11 -7.00 3.28
N ILE A 41 13.51 -6.19 2.39
CA ILE A 41 12.08 -5.87 2.41
C ILE A 41 11.33 -6.87 1.53
N GLY A 42 11.87 -7.14 0.33
CA GLY A 42 11.25 -8.01 -0.66
C GLY A 42 9.90 -7.46 -1.11
N TYR A 43 9.01 -8.37 -1.53
CA TYR A 43 7.65 -8.02 -1.89
C TYR A 43 6.67 -8.43 -0.79
N CYS A 44 5.91 -7.47 -0.27
CA CYS A 44 4.81 -7.73 0.65
C CYS A 44 3.45 -7.48 -0.04
N GLN A 45 2.43 -8.22 0.38
CA GLN A 45 1.06 -8.03 -0.11
C GLN A 45 0.57 -6.61 0.18
N GLY A 46 -0.12 -6.00 -0.79
CA GLY A 46 -0.62 -4.62 -0.68
C GLY A 46 0.29 -3.58 -1.34
N MET A 47 1.58 -3.88 -1.51
CA MET A 47 2.53 -2.98 -2.22
C MET A 47 2.07 -2.66 -3.64
N ALA A 48 1.30 -3.56 -4.27
CA ALA A 48 0.80 -3.36 -5.63
C ALA A 48 -0.16 -2.16 -5.75
N TYR A 49 -0.96 -1.87 -4.71
CA TYR A 49 -1.84 -0.71 -4.69
C TYR A 49 -1.04 0.59 -4.63
N LEU A 50 -0.02 0.64 -3.76
CA LEU A 50 0.86 1.79 -3.63
C LEU A 50 1.65 2.07 -4.92
N ALA A 51 2.24 1.02 -5.51
CA ALA A 51 2.94 1.14 -6.79
C ALA A 51 1.99 1.59 -7.91
N ALA A 52 0.74 1.10 -7.93
CA ALA A 52 -0.26 1.55 -8.89
C ALA A 52 -0.59 3.04 -8.72
N THR A 53 -0.73 3.53 -7.48
CA THR A 53 -0.94 4.96 -7.21
C THR A 53 0.22 5.79 -7.75
N ILE A 54 1.46 5.42 -7.47
CA ILE A 54 2.64 6.11 -8.03
C ILE A 54 2.62 6.06 -9.56
N PHE A 55 2.38 4.88 -10.14
CA PHE A 55 2.33 4.69 -11.59
C PHE A 55 1.28 5.59 -12.27
N THR A 56 0.13 5.86 -11.62
CA THR A 56 -0.86 6.77 -12.20
C THR A 56 -0.39 8.22 -12.30
N GLN A 57 0.54 8.64 -11.44
CA GLN A 57 1.06 10.01 -11.42
C GLN A 57 2.15 10.22 -12.47
N PHE A 58 3.07 9.26 -12.59
CA PHE A 58 4.22 9.38 -13.50
C PHE A 58 3.93 8.80 -14.89
N GLN A 59 3.17 7.70 -14.97
CA GLN A 59 2.84 6.99 -16.22
C GLN A 59 4.07 6.48 -17.00
N ASP A 60 5.22 6.43 -16.32
CA ASP A 60 6.47 5.87 -16.79
C ASP A 60 6.93 4.76 -15.84
N GLU A 61 7.47 3.67 -16.42
CA GLU A 61 7.86 2.47 -15.67
C GLU A 61 9.12 2.71 -14.82
N GLU A 62 10.11 3.42 -15.36
CA GLU A 62 11.38 3.68 -14.70
C GLU A 62 11.19 4.69 -13.56
N GLU A 63 10.47 5.78 -13.82
CA GLU A 63 10.14 6.77 -12.79
C GLU A 63 9.34 6.14 -11.65
N CYS A 64 8.35 5.29 -11.97
CA CYS A 64 7.58 4.57 -10.95
C CYS A 64 8.47 3.68 -10.09
N PHE A 65 9.43 2.97 -10.69
CA PHE A 65 10.38 2.14 -9.95
C PHE A 65 11.24 2.96 -8.98
N TRP A 66 11.83 4.06 -9.44
CA TRP A 66 12.67 4.89 -8.59
C TRP A 66 11.88 5.57 -7.48
N MET A 67 10.69 6.06 -7.77
CA MET A 67 9.82 6.70 -6.78
C MET A 67 9.33 5.71 -5.72
N PHE A 68 8.94 4.50 -6.12
CA PHE A 68 8.55 3.44 -5.19
C PHE A 68 9.74 3.02 -4.31
N THR A 69 10.93 2.84 -4.90
CA THR A 69 12.14 2.47 -4.17
C THR A 69 12.54 3.56 -3.18
N LEU A 70 12.52 4.84 -3.60
CA LEU A 70 12.82 5.99 -2.76
C LEU A 70 11.89 6.07 -1.55
N LEU A 71 10.60 5.83 -1.78
CA LEU A 71 9.58 5.82 -0.74
C LEU A 71 9.85 4.73 0.31
N MET A 72 10.22 3.54 -0.13
CA MET A 72 10.53 2.41 0.75
C MET A 72 11.84 2.61 1.52
N GLU A 73 12.92 3.02 0.84
CA GLU A 73 14.26 3.10 1.44
C GLU A 73 14.48 4.39 2.25
N ARG A 74 14.07 5.56 1.73
CA ARG A 74 14.45 6.86 2.30
C ARG A 74 13.37 7.51 3.14
N HIS A 75 12.09 7.27 2.81
CA HIS A 75 10.97 7.83 3.56
C HIS A 75 10.48 6.90 4.69
N GLY A 76 11.13 5.76 4.87
CA GLY A 76 10.93 4.91 6.05
C GLY A 76 9.72 4.00 6.02
N ILE A 77 8.91 4.04 4.96
CA ILE A 77 7.75 3.16 4.81
C ILE A 77 8.18 1.69 4.72
N GLY A 78 9.38 1.43 4.19
CA GLY A 78 9.96 0.09 4.16
C GLY A 78 10.10 -0.58 5.53
N ARG A 79 10.21 0.21 6.61
CA ARG A 79 10.32 -0.33 7.99
C ARG A 79 9.02 -0.94 8.49
N TRP A 80 7.88 -0.54 7.96
CA TRP A 80 6.58 -1.16 8.28
C TRP A 80 6.43 -2.58 7.71
N TYR A 81 7.28 -2.91 6.74
CA TYR A 81 7.34 -4.21 6.08
C TYR A 81 8.42 -5.12 6.65
N ASP A 82 9.09 -4.70 7.73
CA ASP A 82 10.03 -5.59 8.40
C ASP A 82 9.29 -6.79 8.99
N GLY A 83 9.93 -7.96 9.03
CA GLY A 83 9.28 -9.19 9.52
C GLY A 83 8.88 -9.13 11.00
N ALA A 84 9.31 -8.10 11.73
CA ALA A 84 8.96 -7.87 13.12
C ALA A 84 7.67 -7.06 13.30
N LEU A 85 7.26 -6.30 12.26
CA LEU A 85 6.12 -5.39 12.26
C LEU A 85 6.12 -4.40 13.43
N GLY A 86 7.30 -4.09 13.99
CA GLY A 86 7.42 -3.35 15.26
C GLY A 86 6.82 -1.94 15.17
N GLU A 87 7.23 -1.18 14.15
CA GLU A 87 6.66 0.16 13.89
C GLU A 87 5.17 0.11 13.56
N LEU A 88 4.68 -0.99 12.98
CA LEU A 88 3.27 -1.16 12.65
C LEU A 88 2.40 -1.39 13.90
N VAL A 89 2.93 -2.12 14.89
CA VAL A 89 2.28 -2.30 16.20
C VAL A 89 2.19 -0.96 16.93
N ASP A 90 3.27 -0.18 16.94
CA ASP A 90 3.25 1.16 17.54
C ASP A 90 2.19 2.05 16.87
N LEU A 91 2.06 1.98 15.53
CA LEU A 91 1.01 2.68 14.79
C LEU A 91 -0.40 2.20 15.15
N CYS A 92 -0.59 0.92 15.44
CA CYS A 92 -1.87 0.38 15.92
C CYS A 92 -2.27 1.01 17.27
N ASP A 93 -1.32 1.08 18.20
CA ASP A 93 -1.54 1.65 19.53
C ASP A 93 -1.82 3.15 19.46
N VAL A 94 -1.02 3.90 18.69
CA VAL A 94 -1.23 5.33 18.46
C VAL A 94 -2.59 5.58 17.81
N THR A 95 -2.94 4.84 16.75
CA THR A 95 -4.23 4.99 16.07
C THR A 95 -5.39 4.75 17.03
N ASN A 96 -5.31 3.69 17.84
CA ASN A 96 -6.33 3.36 18.83
C ASN A 96 -6.44 4.42 19.94
N ALA A 97 -5.33 5.01 20.37
CA ALA A 97 -5.31 6.09 21.34
C ALA A 97 -5.99 7.37 20.82
N CYS A 98 -5.81 7.67 19.52
CA CYS A 98 -6.43 8.81 18.85
C CYS A 98 -7.94 8.68 18.62
N LEU A 99 -8.51 7.49 18.71
CA LEU A 99 -9.95 7.30 18.56
C LEU A 99 -10.75 7.99 19.69
N PRO A 100 -11.93 8.55 19.39
CA PRO A 100 -12.86 9.01 20.41
C PRO A 100 -13.14 7.90 21.43
N ARG A 101 -13.12 8.25 22.72
CA ARG A 101 -13.27 7.26 23.81
C ARG A 101 -14.50 6.36 23.67
N ALA A 102 -15.63 6.93 23.22
CA ALA A 102 -16.87 6.19 22.99
C ALA A 102 -16.73 5.15 21.85
N LEU A 103 -16.03 5.52 20.77
CA LEU A 103 -15.78 4.63 19.64
C LEU A 103 -14.81 3.51 20.03
N ARG A 104 -13.68 3.85 20.68
CA ARG A 104 -12.73 2.84 21.17
C ARG A 104 -13.41 1.82 22.09
N ALA A 105 -14.21 2.29 23.06
CA ALA A 105 -14.95 1.40 23.96
C ALA A 105 -16.02 0.56 23.22
N HIS A 106 -16.55 1.05 22.10
CA HIS A 106 -17.48 0.28 21.27
C HIS A 106 -16.76 -0.83 20.51
N LEU A 107 -15.64 -0.52 19.85
CA LEU A 107 -14.82 -1.51 19.13
C LEU A 107 -14.29 -2.60 20.07
N GLN A 108 -13.81 -2.22 21.25
CA GLN A 108 -13.36 -3.17 22.28
C GLN A 108 -14.48 -4.12 22.74
N ARG A 109 -15.73 -3.64 22.85
CA ARG A 109 -16.87 -4.50 23.21
C ARG A 109 -17.24 -5.50 22.11
N LEU A 110 -16.90 -5.19 20.85
CA LEU A 110 -17.14 -6.03 19.70
C LEU A 110 -15.93 -6.92 19.36
N ASP A 111 -14.87 -6.89 20.17
CA ASP A 111 -13.61 -7.60 19.92
C ASP A 111 -12.95 -7.22 18.58
N VAL A 112 -13.15 -5.97 18.15
CA VAL A 112 -12.49 -5.42 16.95
C VAL A 112 -11.16 -4.84 17.38
N LEU A 113 -10.09 -5.59 17.10
CA LEU A 113 -8.73 -5.18 17.43
C LEU A 113 -8.18 -4.15 16.42
N PRO A 114 -7.33 -3.21 16.84
CA PRO A 114 -6.79 -2.19 15.93
C PRO A 114 -6.08 -2.74 14.69
N ASP A 115 -5.31 -3.81 14.85
CA ASP A 115 -4.57 -4.46 13.78
C ASP A 115 -5.48 -4.95 12.63
N THR A 116 -6.75 -5.26 12.89
CA THR A 116 -7.68 -5.74 11.84
C THR A 116 -7.98 -4.70 10.77
N TYR A 117 -7.78 -3.41 11.06
CA TYR A 117 -8.01 -2.32 10.12
C TYR A 117 -6.77 -1.45 9.87
N VAL A 118 -5.96 -1.21 10.90
CA VAL A 118 -4.76 -0.35 10.82
C VAL A 118 -3.71 -0.93 9.88
N VAL A 119 -3.44 -2.24 9.95
CA VAL A 119 -2.39 -2.89 9.16
C VAL A 119 -2.56 -2.61 7.67
N ASN A 120 -3.77 -2.83 7.14
CA ASN A 120 -4.07 -2.58 5.73
C ASN A 120 -3.97 -1.09 5.39
N TRP A 121 -4.48 -0.21 6.26
CA TRP A 121 -4.41 1.24 6.06
C TRP A 121 -2.98 1.74 5.91
N TYR A 122 -2.07 1.36 6.81
CA TYR A 122 -0.70 1.88 6.76
C TYR A 122 0.14 1.20 5.68
N LEU A 123 0.08 -0.13 5.54
CA LEU A 123 0.85 -0.81 4.51
C LEU A 123 0.48 -0.33 3.11
N THR A 124 -0.80 -0.09 2.83
CA THR A 124 -1.22 0.43 1.52
C THR A 124 -1.16 1.95 1.42
N LEU A 125 -0.71 2.69 2.45
CA LEU A 125 -0.89 4.14 2.54
C LEU A 125 -2.31 4.58 2.17
N PHE A 126 -3.28 3.82 2.68
CA PHE A 126 -4.71 3.93 2.46
C PHE A 126 -5.17 3.72 1.01
N SER A 127 -4.27 3.53 0.04
CA SER A 127 -4.61 3.35 -1.37
C SER A 127 -5.42 2.08 -1.66
N GLY A 128 -5.37 1.08 -0.78
CA GLY A 128 -6.20 -0.12 -0.89
C GLY A 128 -7.62 0.06 -0.34
N THR A 129 -7.85 1.07 0.51
CA THR A 129 -9.15 1.32 1.17
C THR A 129 -9.88 2.50 0.55
N PHE A 130 -9.16 3.58 0.27
CA PHE A 130 -9.70 4.77 -0.36
C PHE A 130 -9.21 4.84 -1.80
N SER A 131 -10.15 5.03 -2.73
CA SER A 131 -9.76 5.37 -4.09
C SER A 131 -9.09 6.74 -4.04
N CYS A 132 -7.81 6.82 -4.40
CA CYS A 132 -7.07 8.09 -4.47
C CYS A 132 -7.70 9.14 -5.40
N TRP A 133 -8.75 8.79 -6.14
CA TRP A 133 -9.53 9.64 -7.03
C TRP A 133 -10.81 10.21 -6.41
N GLU A 134 -11.24 9.73 -5.24
CA GLU A 134 -12.39 10.31 -4.54
C GLU A 134 -12.06 11.63 -3.84
N PHE A 135 -10.76 11.93 -3.68
CA PHE A 135 -10.26 13.15 -3.02
C PHE A 135 -9.64 14.18 -3.97
N VAL A 136 -9.68 13.95 -5.29
CA VAL A 136 -9.13 14.86 -6.33
C VAL A 136 -10.25 15.54 -7.13
N LEU A 137 -11.48 15.54 -6.61
CA LEU A 137 -12.63 16.31 -7.12
C LEU A 137 -13.15 17.24 -6.03
#